data_AF-Q5HMH3-F1
#
_entry.id   AF-Q5HMH3-F1
#
_cell.length_a   1.000
_cell.length_b   1.000
_cell.length_c   1.000
_cell.angle_alpha   90.00
_cell.angle_beta   90.00
_cell.angle_gamma   90.00
#
_symmetry.space_group_name_H-M   'P 1'
#
loop_
_entity.id
_entity.type
_entity.pdbx_description
1 polymer ?
#
loop_
_entity_poly.entity_id
_entity_poly.type
_entity_poly.pdbx_seq_one_letter_code
_entity_poly.pdbx_strand_id
1 'polypeptide(L)'
;MVWTIISGLVVGILLGFVMQRTRFCLAGGFRDMYVQKSNKMFYALLIAITVQSIGLLILKNLNIIEVPAETFPVIGTILGSFVFGIGIVLAGGCATGTWWNCT
;
A
#
# COMPACT_ATOMS: atom_id res chain seq x y z
N MET A 1 18.68 -2.45 19.51
CA MET A 1 17.43 -1.76 19.92
C MET A 1 17.40 -0.28 19.52
N VAL A 2 18.42 0.52 19.85
CA VAL A 2 18.43 1.95 19.42
C VAL A 2 18.58 2.09 17.89
N TRP A 3 19.44 1.27 17.27
CA TRP A 3 19.64 1.25 15.83
C TRP A 3 18.36 0.92 15.03
N THR A 4 17.52 0.00 15.53
CA THR A 4 16.26 -0.39 14.88
C THR A 4 15.19 0.70 14.99
N ILE A 5 15.22 1.50 16.05
CA ILE A 5 14.30 2.63 16.23
C ILE A 5 14.69 3.78 15.29
N ILE A 6 15.98 4.10 15.20
CA ILE A 6 16.48 5.15 14.31
C ILE A 6 16.25 4.78 12.84
N SER A 7 16.54 3.53 12.44
CA SER A 7 16.26 3.07 11.09
C SER A 7 14.75 3.08 10.78
N GLY A 8 13.91 2.67 11.74
CA GLY A 8 12.46 2.71 11.58
C GLY A 8 11.92 4.14 11.40
N LEU A 9 12.46 5.11 12.14
CA LEU A 9 12.04 6.51 12.05
C LEU A 9 12.48 7.16 10.72
N VAL A 10 13.70 6.88 10.26
CA VAL A 10 14.20 7.36 8.96
C VAL A 10 13.39 6.76 7.81
N VAL A 11 13.12 5.45 7.83
CA VAL A 11 12.30 4.78 6.82
C VAL A 11 10.86 5.29 6.85
N GLY A 12 10.29 5.52 8.04
CA GLY A 12 8.94 6.07 8.21
C GLY A 12 8.79 7.48 7.62
N ILE A 13 9.77 8.37 7.87
CA ILE A 13 9.77 9.73 7.30
C ILE A 13 9.90 9.70 5.77
N LEU A 14 10.83 8.89 5.24
CA LEU A 14 11.02 8.73 3.80
C LEU A 14 9.76 8.20 3.12
N LEU A 15 9.15 7.15 3.69
CA LEU A 15 7.93 6.55 3.15
C LEU A 15 6.75 7.53 3.21
N GLY A 16 6.61 8.26 4.33
CA GLY A 16 5.60 9.32 4.48
C GLY A 16 5.74 10.42 3.43
N PHE A 17 6.96 10.89 3.17
CA PHE A 17 7.24 11.90 2.14
C PHE A 17 6.90 11.40 0.73
N VAL A 18 7.27 10.16 0.40
CA VAL A 18 6.96 9.55 -0.90
C VAL A 18 5.45 9.43 -1.08
N MET A 19 4.72 8.91 -0.09
CA MET A 19 3.26 8.74 -0.17
C MET A 19 2.51 10.06 -0.33
N GLN A 20 2.98 11.13 0.32
CA GLN A 20 2.39 12.46 0.19
C GLN A 20 2.58 13.05 -1.21
N ARG A 21 3.72 12.79 -1.87
CA ARG A 21 4.00 13.31 -3.23
C ARG A 21 3.29 12.53 -4.34
N THR A 22 3.02 11.24 -4.12
CA THR A 22 2.47 10.37 -5.17
C THR A 22 0.94 10.28 -5.18
N ARG A 23 0.25 10.82 -4.17
CA ARG A 23 -1.23 10.75 -4.04
C ARG A 23 -1.76 9.35 -4.38
N PHE A 24 -1.10 8.31 -3.87
CA PHE A 24 -1.49 6.92 -4.13
C PHE A 24 -2.80 6.61 -3.39
N CYS A 25 -3.91 6.74 -4.10
CA CYS A 25 -5.22 6.32 -3.63
C CYS A 25 -5.64 5.09 -4.45
N LEU A 26 -5.55 3.89 -3.85
CA LEU A 26 -6.01 2.64 -4.47
C LEU A 26 -7.47 2.73 -4.92
N ALA A 27 -8.37 3.19 -4.05
CA ALA A 27 -9.78 3.40 -4.38
C ALA A 27 -9.99 4.52 -5.43
N GLY A 28 -9.15 5.56 -5.40
CA GLY A 28 -9.15 6.64 -6.40
C GLY A 28 -8.76 6.15 -7.79
N GLY A 29 -7.76 5.27 -7.90
CA GLY A 29 -7.35 4.65 -9.17
C GLY A 29 -8.44 3.76 -9.78
N PHE A 30 -9.16 2.98 -8.96
CA PHE A 30 -10.33 2.22 -9.43
C PHE A 30 -11.48 3.12 -9.88
N ARG A 31 -11.72 4.23 -9.16
CA ARG A 31 -12.75 5.22 -9.52
C ARG A 31 -12.40 5.99 -10.80
N ASP A 32 -11.14 6.34 -10.99
CA ASP A 32 -10.63 7.03 -12.19
C ASP A 32 -10.67 6.13 -13.43
N MET A 33 -10.37 4.84 -13.27
CA MET A 33 -10.53 3.83 -14.32
C MET A 33 -12.00 3.70 -14.75
N TYR A 34 -12.93 3.72 -13.79
CA TYR A 34 -14.36 3.58 -14.07
C TYR A 34 -15.01 4.85 -14.64
N VAL A 35 -14.59 6.04 -14.18
CA VAL A 35 -15.22 7.32 -14.53
C VAL A 35 -14.51 8.05 -15.68
N GLN A 36 -13.17 8.09 -15.69
CA GLN A 36 -12.40 8.89 -16.65
C GLN A 36 -11.82 8.07 -17.81
N LYS A 37 -11.84 6.73 -17.74
CA LYS A 37 -11.25 5.84 -18.77
C LYS A 37 -9.78 6.20 -19.08
N SER A 38 -9.09 6.80 -18.12
CA SER A 38 -7.72 7.29 -18.23
C SER A 38 -6.78 6.38 -17.44
N ASN A 39 -5.99 5.58 -18.16
CA ASN A 39 -5.28 4.45 -17.55
C ASN A 39 -3.96 4.84 -16.86
N LYS A 40 -3.56 6.11 -16.90
CA LYS A 40 -2.21 6.55 -16.50
C LYS A 40 -1.91 6.32 -15.02
N MET A 41 -2.86 6.63 -14.14
CA MET A 41 -2.70 6.41 -12.69
C MET A 41 -2.76 4.93 -12.31
N PHE A 42 -3.54 4.13 -13.03
CA PHE A 42 -3.63 2.69 -12.84
C PHE A 42 -2.33 1.98 -13.24
N TYR A 43 -1.73 2.36 -14.38
CA TYR A 43 -0.42 1.83 -14.78
C TYR A 43 0.68 2.17 -13.76
N ALA A 44 0.69 3.38 -13.19
CA ALA A 44 1.66 3.76 -12.16
C ALA A 44 1.54 2.87 -10.90
N LEU A 45 0.31 2.54 -10.49
CA LEU A 45 0.06 1.62 -9.38
C LEU A 45 0.57 0.21 -9.67
N LEU A 46 0.27 -0.31 -10.87
CA LEU A 46 0.66 -1.66 -11.26
C LEU A 46 2.18 -1.80 -11.32
N ILE A 47 2.87 -0.78 -11.86
CA ILE A 47 4.34 -0.71 -11.86
C ILE A 47 4.90 -0.65 -10.42
N ALA A 48 4.27 0.09 -9.50
CA ALA A 48 4.72 0.14 -8.11
C ALA A 48 4.60 -1.22 -7.39
N ILE A 49 3.52 -1.97 -7.67
CA ILE A 49 3.32 -3.31 -7.11
C ILE A 49 4.33 -4.30 -7.69
N THR A 50 4.60 -4.25 -9.00
CA THR A 50 5.58 -5.16 -9.62
C THR A 50 6.99 -4.88 -9.11
N VAL A 51 7.40 -3.62 -9.00
CA VAL A 51 8.71 -3.24 -8.45
C VAL A 51 8.86 -3.70 -7.00
N GLN A 52 7.82 -3.52 -6.16
CA GLN A 52 7.84 -4.04 -4.78
C GLN A 52 7.95 -5.57 -4.73
N SER A 53 7.16 -6.28 -5.54
CA SER A 53 7.19 -7.74 -5.59
C SER A 53 8.57 -8.28 -6.00
N ILE A 54 9.18 -7.70 -7.03
CA ILE A 54 10.52 -8.04 -7.49
C ILE A 54 11.56 -7.74 -6.41
N GLY A 55 11.47 -6.58 -5.75
CA GLY A 55 12.36 -6.21 -4.64
C GLY A 55 12.30 -7.21 -3.47
N LEU A 56 11.10 -7.65 -3.09
CA LEU A 56 10.90 -8.67 -2.06
C LEU A 56 11.45 -10.04 -2.48
N LEU A 57 11.29 -10.42 -3.75
CA LEU A 57 11.84 -11.67 -4.29
C LEU A 57 13.38 -11.70 -4.21
N ILE A 58 14.03 -10.58 -4.51
CA ILE A 58 15.49 -10.45 -4.42
C ILE A 58 15.95 -10.54 -2.96
N LEU A 59 15.28 -9.84 -2.04
CA LEU A 59 15.58 -9.91 -0.61
C LEU A 59 15.37 -11.31 -0.03
N LYS A 60 14.37 -12.05 -0.51
CA LYS A 60 14.12 -13.45 -0.14
C LYS A 60 15.26 -14.36 -0.61
N ASN A 61 15.74 -14.20 -1.85
CA ASN A 61 16.84 -15.01 -2.39
C ASN A 61 18.17 -14.75 -1.66
N LEU A 62 18.37 -13.54 -1.15
CA LEU A 62 19.55 -13.17 -0.36
C LEU A 62 19.50 -13.71 1.09
N ASN A 63 18.45 -14.47 1.47
CA ASN A 63 18.30 -15.14 2.78
C ASN A 63 18.36 -14.19 4.00
N ILE A 64 18.00 -12.91 3.81
CA ILE A 64 18.01 -11.88 4.88
C ILE A 64 16.62 -11.75 5.55
N ILE A 65 15.55 -12.20 4.88
CA ILE A 65 14.17 -12.26 5.39
C ILE A 65 13.66 -13.71 5.23
N GLU A 66 13.52 -14.44 6.32
CA GLU A 66 12.67 -15.64 6.35
C GLU A 66 11.22 -15.16 6.27
N VAL A 67 10.52 -15.48 5.18
CA VAL A 67 9.06 -15.25 5.07
C VAL A 67 8.39 -16.42 5.77
N PRO A 68 7.89 -16.25 7.00
CA PRO A 68 7.19 -17.34 7.67
C PRO A 68 5.88 -17.53 6.92
N ALA A 69 5.75 -18.65 6.23
CA ALA A 69 4.48 -19.12 5.68
C ALA A 69 3.60 -19.62 6.83
N GLU A 70 3.30 -18.74 7.79
CA GLU A 70 2.29 -19.00 8.80
C GLU A 70 0.94 -19.11 8.09
N THR A 71 0.22 -20.18 8.43
CA THR A 71 -1.07 -20.62 7.91
C THR A 71 -1.94 -19.44 7.49
N PHE A 72 -2.02 -19.13 6.19
CA PHE A 72 -2.91 -18.09 5.66
C PHE A 72 -4.35 -18.43 6.09
N PRO A 73 -4.93 -17.74 7.09
CA PRO A 73 -6.27 -18.05 7.54
C PRO A 73 -7.21 -17.41 6.52
N VAL A 74 -7.55 -18.18 5.49
CA VAL A 74 -8.32 -17.73 4.31
C VAL A 74 -9.60 -17.00 4.75
N ILE A 75 -10.26 -17.49 5.79
CA ILE A 75 -11.46 -16.91 6.37
C ILE A 75 -11.18 -15.53 7.00
N GLY A 76 -10.06 -15.39 7.73
CA GLY A 76 -9.65 -14.13 8.32
C GLY A 76 -9.28 -13.09 7.27
N THR A 77 -8.62 -13.50 6.17
CA THR A 77 -8.29 -12.60 5.07
C THR A 77 -9.54 -12.12 4.32
N ILE A 78 -10.52 -13.00 4.08
CA ILE A 78 -11.78 -12.65 3.42
C ILE A 78 -12.58 -11.66 4.29
N LEU A 79 -12.78 -11.97 5.57
CA LEU A 79 -13.52 -11.09 6.48
C LEU A 79 -12.81 -9.75 6.69
N GLY A 80 -11.49 -9.78 6.89
CA GLY A 80 -10.67 -8.58 7.08
C GLY A 80 -10.69 -7.66 5.85
N SER A 81 -10.53 -8.21 4.64
CA SER A 81 -10.59 -7.43 3.41
C SER A 81 -11.98 -6.83 3.14
N PHE A 82 -13.05 -7.53 3.48
CA PHE A 82 -14.42 -7.03 3.34
C PHE A 82 -14.72 -5.85 4.28
N VAL A 83 -14.39 -6.01 5.58
CA VAL A 83 -14.57 -4.95 6.58
C VAL A 83 -13.70 -3.73 6.26
N PHE A 84 -12.46 -3.96 5.84
CA PHE A 84 -11.54 -2.90 5.40
C PHE A 84 -12.08 -2.14 4.18
N GLY A 85 -12.64 -2.85 3.20
CA GLY A 85 -13.26 -2.24 2.03
C GLY A 85 -14.42 -1.31 2.40
N ILE A 86 -15.33 -1.76 3.28
CA ILE A 86 -16.45 -0.94 3.76
C ILE A 86 -15.93 0.31 4.50
N GLY A 87 -14.91 0.15 5.34
CA GLY A 87 -14.31 1.25 6.09
C GLY A 87 -13.73 2.35 5.19
N ILE A 88 -13.06 1.99 4.11
CA ILE A 88 -12.50 2.96 3.14
C ILE A 88 -13.60 3.76 2.44
N VAL A 89 -14.71 3.10 2.05
CA VAL A 89 -15.82 3.78 1.37
C VAL A 89 -16.51 4.77 2.32
N LEU A 90 -16.75 4.37 3.58
CA LEU A 90 -17.35 5.22 4.60
C LEU A 90 -16.46 6.41 4.98
N ALA A 91 -15.13 6.25 4.95
CA ALA A 91 -14.18 7.32 5.22
C ALA A 91 -14.06 8.35 4.07
N GLY A 92 -14.70 8.11 2.92
CA GLY A 92 -14.72 9.05 1.79
C GLY A 92 -13.36 9.26 1.08
N GLY A 93 -12.35 8.43 1.37
CA GLY A 93 -11.00 8.58 0.82
C GLY A 93 -10.10 7.37 1.10
N CYS A 94 -8.93 7.32 0.45
CA CYS A 94 -7.91 6.32 0.77
C CYS A 94 -7.08 6.73 2.00
N ALA A 95 -6.33 5.77 2.56
CA ALA A 95 -5.45 5.96 3.71
C ALA A 95 -4.53 7.20 3.65
N THR A 96 -4.15 7.64 2.45
CA THR A 96 -3.32 8.84 2.21
C THR A 96 -4.12 10.11 1.92
N GLY A 97 -5.38 9.99 1.52
CA GLY A 97 -6.26 11.11 1.14
C GLY A 97 -6.98 11.76 2.32
N THR A 98 -7.25 11.01 3.39
CA THR A 98 -7.94 11.51 4.60
C THR A 98 -7.12 12.54 5.38
N TRP A 99 -5.79 12.56 5.19
CA TRP A 99 -4.90 13.51 5.87
C TRP A 99 -4.72 14.84 5.13
N TRP A 100 -4.91 14.89 3.82
CA TRP A 100 -4.52 16.06 3.00
C TRP A 100 -5.67 16.73 2.25
N ASN A 101 -6.87 16.14 2.16
CA ASN A 101 -8.06 16.81 1.59
C ASN A 101 -9.33 16.39 2.34
N CYS A 102 -9.88 17.28 3.18
CA CYS A 102 -11.32 17.49 3.17
C CYS A 102 -11.60 18.40 1.96
N THR A 103 -11.90 17.82 0.78
CA THR A 103 -12.79 18.32 -0.31
C THR A 103 -12.53 17.51 -1.58
#